data_AF-A0A413V3N9-F1
#
_entry.id   AF-A0A413V3N9-F1
#
_cell.length_a   1.000
_cell.length_b   1.000
_cell.length_c   1.000
_cell.angle_alpha   90.00
_cell.angle_beta   90.00
_cell.angle_gamma   90.00
#
_symmetry.space_group_name_H-M   'P 1'
#
loop_
_entity.id
_entity.type
_entity.pdbx_description
1 polymer ?
#
loop_
_entity_poly.entity_id
_entity_poly.type
_entity_poly.pdbx_seq_one_letter_code
_entity_poly.pdbx_strand_id
1 'polypeptide(L)'
;MKWIKTESLLMEGLIVPSITGVCDLQSGLTDGTITPCAQLLVSGKHLDMVGLGSIRLCLVSATECQHVIEIAEVYRHTVTQVIVSIPVLEAGEYFPAVEVLREGKESAVYMLPVSWVVKT
;
A
#
# COMPACT_ATOMS: atom_id res chain seq x y z
N MET A 1 5.96 14.44 7.74
CA MET A 1 5.91 13.48 6.63
C MET A 1 5.89 14.25 5.31
N LYS A 2 6.66 13.82 4.31
CA LYS A 2 6.70 14.48 2.99
C LYS A 2 6.06 13.61 1.92
N TRP A 3 5.22 14.20 1.06
CA TRP A 3 4.72 13.53 -0.14
C TRP A 3 5.78 13.55 -1.25
N ILE A 4 6.02 12.40 -1.88
CA ILE A 4 6.94 12.28 -3.01
C ILE A 4 6.14 11.99 -4.28
N LYS A 5 6.49 12.68 -5.37
CA LYS A 5 5.98 12.40 -6.72
C LYS A 5 6.83 11.35 -7.42
N THR A 6 6.25 10.64 -8.37
CA THR A 6 6.94 9.61 -9.17
C THR A 6 8.24 10.13 -9.79
N GLU A 7 8.23 11.35 -10.32
CA GLU A 7 9.41 12.01 -10.91
C GLU A 7 10.59 12.11 -9.93
N SER A 8 10.31 12.43 -8.67
CA SER A 8 11.32 12.54 -7.62
C SER A 8 11.90 11.19 -7.23
N LEU A 9 11.11 10.11 -7.26
CA LEU A 9 11.63 8.75 -7.04
C LEU A 9 12.60 8.34 -8.14
N LEU A 10 12.25 8.65 -9.40
CA LEU A 10 13.10 8.35 -10.56
C LEU A 10 14.43 9.10 -10.51
N MET A 11 14.41 10.38 -10.13
CA MET A 11 15.64 11.17 -9.95
C MET A 11 16.52 10.66 -8.81
N GLU A 12 15.93 10.15 -7.72
CA GLU A 12 16.67 9.59 -6.58
C GLU A 12 17.08 8.11 -6.79
N GLY A 13 16.69 7.48 -7.91
CA GLY A 13 16.98 6.08 -8.19
C GLY A 13 16.31 5.10 -7.21
N LEU A 14 15.25 5.53 -6.52
CA LEU A 14 14.55 4.72 -5.54
C LEU A 14 13.64 3.71 -6.25
N ILE A 15 13.90 2.43 -6.02
CA ILE A 15 12.99 1.36 -6.39
C ILE A 15 11.84 1.38 -5.39
N VAL A 16 10.61 1.52 -5.88
CA VAL A 16 9.38 1.38 -5.10
C VAL A 16 8.57 0.21 -5.64
N PRO A 17 7.80 -0.49 -4.79
CA PRO A 17 6.92 -1.53 -5.26
C PRO A 17 5.88 -0.95 -6.22
N SER A 18 5.41 -1.80 -7.14
CA SER A 18 4.25 -1.50 -7.98
C SER A 18 3.20 -2.56 -7.76
N ILE A 19 1.93 -2.15 -7.74
CA ILE A 19 0.79 -3.06 -7.61
C ILE A 19 0.16 -3.22 -8.99
N THR A 20 -0.07 -4.46 -9.39
CA THR A 20 -0.72 -4.83 -10.66
C THR A 20 -2.06 -5.53 -10.46
N GLY A 21 -2.37 -5.96 -9.24
CA GLY A 21 -3.64 -6.59 -8.93
C GLY A 21 -3.83 -6.79 -7.43
N VAL A 22 -5.08 -6.97 -7.03
CA VAL A 22 -5.47 -7.29 -5.67
C VAL A 22 -6.58 -8.33 -5.71
N CYS A 23 -6.58 -9.26 -4.76
CA CYS A 23 -7.65 -10.19 -4.52
C CYS A 23 -8.04 -10.10 -3.06
N ASP A 24 -9.30 -9.79 -2.80
CA ASP A 24 -9.90 -9.87 -1.48
C ASP A 24 -10.18 -11.34 -1.15
N LEU A 25 -9.51 -11.87 -0.13
CA LEU A 25 -9.57 -13.30 0.18
C LEU A 25 -10.86 -13.71 0.91
N GLN A 26 -11.66 -12.75 1.37
CA GLN A 26 -12.94 -13.02 2.03
C GLN A 26 -14.09 -13.11 1.03
N SER A 27 -14.16 -12.18 0.09
CA SER A 27 -15.19 -12.08 -0.95
C SER A 27 -14.80 -12.81 -2.25
N GLY A 28 -13.50 -13.01 -2.49
CA GLY A 28 -12.94 -13.55 -3.74
C GLY A 28 -12.88 -12.53 -4.88
N LEU A 29 -13.23 -11.25 -4.64
CA LEU A 29 -13.22 -10.22 -5.66
C LEU A 29 -11.80 -9.78 -6.01
N THR A 30 -11.58 -9.48 -7.30
CA THR A 30 -10.28 -9.03 -7.84
C THR A 30 -10.36 -7.67 -8.54
N ASP A 31 -11.48 -6.96 -8.36
CA ASP A 31 -11.81 -5.71 -9.04
C ASP A 31 -11.39 -4.45 -8.26
N GLY A 32 -10.69 -4.62 -7.14
CA GLY A 32 -10.33 -3.54 -6.22
C GLY A 32 -11.36 -3.27 -5.13
N THR A 33 -12.50 -3.97 -5.10
CA THR A 33 -13.39 -3.96 -3.93
C THR A 33 -12.74 -4.73 -2.79
N ILE A 34 -12.64 -4.12 -1.60
CA ILE A 34 -12.04 -4.73 -0.41
C ILE A 34 -13.01 -4.71 0.78
N THR A 35 -12.91 -5.74 1.59
CA THR A 35 -13.69 -5.98 2.81
C THR A 35 -12.85 -5.49 4.00
N PRO A 36 -13.39 -4.61 4.87
CA PRO A 36 -12.70 -4.21 6.10
C PRO A 36 -12.30 -5.43 6.94
N CYS A 37 -11.14 -5.38 7.59
CA CYS A 37 -10.61 -6.48 8.40
C CYS A 37 -10.31 -7.79 7.64
N ALA A 38 -10.39 -7.82 6.30
CA ALA A 38 -10.07 -8.99 5.51
C ALA A 38 -8.60 -9.06 5.13
N GLN A 39 -8.18 -10.25 4.72
CA GLN A 39 -6.87 -10.44 4.10
C GLN A 39 -6.93 -10.16 2.60
N LEU A 40 -5.92 -9.46 2.08
CA LEU A 40 -5.73 -9.26 0.64
C LEU A 40 -4.49 -10.00 0.16
N LEU A 41 -4.61 -10.63 -1.01
CA LEU A 41 -3.46 -11.02 -1.82
C LEU A 41 -3.18 -9.91 -2.83
N VAL A 42 -2.11 -9.17 -2.61
CA VAL A 42 -1.66 -8.09 -3.49
C VAL A 42 -0.58 -8.66 -4.43
N SER A 43 -0.72 -8.41 -5.73
CA SER A 43 0.23 -8.83 -6.77
C SER A 43 0.90 -7.62 -7.41
N GLY A 44 2.16 -7.77 -7.80
CA GLY A 44 2.96 -6.64 -8.23
C GLY A 44 4.42 -6.95 -8.57
N LYS A 45 5.29 -5.94 -8.39
CA LYS A 45 6.75 -6.04 -8.49
C LYS A 45 7.41 -5.40 -7.27
N HIS A 46 8.55 -5.94 -6.86
CA HIS A 46 9.35 -5.49 -5.72
C HIS A 46 8.56 -5.45 -4.39
N LEU A 47 7.57 -6.34 -4.24
CA LEU A 47 6.73 -6.40 -3.03
C LEU A 47 7.47 -7.02 -1.83
N ASP A 48 8.60 -7.68 -2.07
CA ASP A 48 9.52 -8.18 -1.05
C ASP A 48 10.16 -7.07 -0.22
N MET A 49 10.22 -5.85 -0.76
CA MET A 49 10.76 -4.68 -0.07
C MET A 49 10.04 -4.40 1.26
N VAL A 50 8.75 -4.75 1.37
CA VAL A 50 7.97 -4.61 2.60
C VAL A 50 8.58 -5.43 3.75
N GLY A 51 9.23 -6.56 3.45
CA GLY A 51 9.91 -7.40 4.45
C GLY A 51 11.30 -6.91 4.85
N LEU A 52 11.90 -5.99 4.09
CA LEU A 52 13.25 -5.47 4.36
C LEU A 52 13.28 -4.38 5.44
N GLY A 53 12.11 -3.91 5.90
CA GLY A 53 11.97 -2.89 6.94
C GLY A 53 12.32 -1.46 6.50
N SER A 54 12.70 -1.26 5.23
CA SER A 54 12.97 0.07 4.66
C SER A 54 11.71 0.78 4.16
N ILE A 55 10.61 0.04 3.98
CA ILE A 55 9.31 0.58 3.60
C ILE A 55 8.19 -0.02 4.44
N ARG A 56 7.08 0.72 4.56
CA ARG A 56 5.81 0.24 5.12
C ARG A 56 4.72 0.39 4.07
N LEU A 57 3.83 -0.60 3.99
CA LEU A 57 2.63 -0.50 3.16
C LEU A 57 1.56 0.28 3.94
N CYS A 58 0.91 1.22 3.26
CA CYS A 58 -0.07 2.10 3.86
C CYS A 58 -1.29 2.27 2.95
N LEU A 59 -2.34 2.89 3.49
CA LEU A 59 -3.51 3.38 2.77
C LEU A 59 -3.67 4.88 2.99
N VAL A 60 -4.14 5.57 1.96
CA VAL A 60 -4.48 6.98 2.00
C VAL A 60 -5.92 7.12 1.54
N SER A 61 -6.75 7.75 2.35
CA SER A 61 -8.14 8.04 1.95
C SER A 61 -8.16 9.04 0.79
N ALA A 62 -9.01 8.80 -0.21
CA ALA A 62 -9.23 9.74 -1.32
C ALA A 62 -9.77 11.09 -0.84
N THR A 63 -10.51 11.11 0.27
CA THR A 63 -11.12 12.33 0.84
C THR A 63 -10.28 12.97 1.93
N GLU A 64 -9.39 12.20 2.57
CA GLU A 64 -8.52 12.68 3.65
C GLU A 64 -7.05 12.33 3.37
N CYS A 65 -6.48 12.98 2.36
CA CYS A 65 -5.10 12.74 1.93
C CYS A 65 -4.03 13.10 2.98
N GLN A 66 -4.38 13.69 4.14
CA GLN A 66 -3.43 13.96 5.22
C GLN A 66 -3.26 12.79 6.18
N HIS A 67 -4.18 11.83 6.16
CA HIS A 67 -4.17 10.67 7.05
C HIS A 67 -3.63 9.44 6.32
N VAL A 68 -2.51 8.92 6.82
CA VAL A 68 -1.87 7.70 6.32
C VAL A 68 -2.12 6.58 7.31
N ILE A 69 -2.75 5.51 6.84
CA ILE A 69 -3.14 4.35 7.64
C ILE A 69 -2.12 3.25 7.36
N GLU A 70 -1.34 2.85 8.36
CA GLU A 70 -0.38 1.75 8.23
C GLU A 70 -1.10 0.40 8.10
N ILE A 71 -0.66 -0.43 7.15
CA ILE A 71 -1.04 -1.85 7.07
C ILE A 71 0.03 -2.64 7.85
N ALA A 72 -0.22 -2.83 9.14
CA ALA A 72 0.77 -3.41 10.07
C ALA A 72 0.94 -4.92 9.91
N GLU A 73 -0.13 -5.64 9.54
CA GLU A 73 -0.10 -7.10 9.46
C GLU A 73 0.29 -7.57 8.06
N VAL A 74 1.56 -7.94 7.90
CA VAL A 74 2.14 -8.48 6.67
C VAL A 74 2.62 -9.91 6.93
N TYR A 75 2.05 -10.90 6.23
CA TYR A 75 2.32 -12.32 6.54
C TYR A 75 3.32 -13.00 5.60
N ARG A 76 3.08 -12.90 4.29
CA ARG A 76 3.92 -13.52 3.26
C ARG A 76 4.27 -12.45 2.25
N HIS A 77 5.54 -12.34 1.91
CA HIS A 77 6.03 -11.44 0.88
C HIS A 77 7.02 -12.18 -0.04
N THR A 78 6.87 -11.95 -1.33
CA THR A 78 7.80 -12.33 -2.39
C THR A 78 7.97 -11.13 -3.30
N VAL A 79 8.86 -11.21 -4.28
CA VAL A 79 9.05 -10.15 -5.27
C VAL A 79 7.74 -9.77 -5.97
N THR A 80 6.81 -10.72 -6.11
CA THR A 80 5.59 -10.56 -6.92
C THR A 80 4.29 -10.57 -6.14
N GLN A 81 4.29 -10.97 -4.87
CA GLN A 81 3.07 -11.10 -4.07
C GLN A 81 3.30 -10.73 -2.61
N VAL A 82 2.30 -10.11 -1.99
CA VAL A 82 2.23 -9.92 -0.54
C VAL A 82 0.83 -10.21 -0.01
N ILE A 83 0.74 -10.87 1.14
CA ILE A 83 -0.52 -11.08 1.89
C ILE A 83 -0.53 -10.15 3.08
N VAL A 84 -1.59 -9.35 3.20
CA VAL A 84 -1.77 -8.36 4.27
C VAL A 84 -3.17 -8.43 4.87
N SER A 85 -3.33 -8.08 6.15
CA SER A 85 -4.66 -7.77 6.72
C SER A 85 -4.94 -6.28 6.61
N ILE A 86 -6.11 -5.94 6.07
CA ILE A 86 -6.60 -4.57 6.05
C ILE A 86 -7.15 -4.21 7.43
N PRO A 87 -6.85 -3.01 7.97
CA PRO A 87 -7.44 -2.57 9.23
C PRO A 87 -8.94 -2.33 9.10
N VAL A 88 -9.58 -1.90 10.20
CA VAL A 88 -10.94 -1.35 10.13
C VAL A 88 -10.89 -0.10 9.24
N LEU A 89 -11.76 -0.05 8.22
CA LEU A 89 -11.90 1.07 7.30
C LEU A 89 -13.36 1.47 7.18
N GLU A 90 -13.58 2.78 7.03
CA GLU A 90 -14.87 3.34 6.64
C GLU A 90 -15.12 3.10 5.14
N ALA A 91 -16.38 3.21 4.71
CA ALA A 91 -16.71 3.14 3.31
C ALA A 91 -16.06 4.29 2.53
N GLY A 92 -15.46 3.98 1.37
CA GLY A 92 -14.80 4.99 0.55
C GLY A 92 -13.72 4.42 -0.36
N GLU A 93 -13.09 5.32 -1.11
CA GLU A 93 -11.95 5.02 -1.96
C GLU A 93 -10.64 5.28 -1.20
N TYR A 94 -9.71 4.34 -1.32
CA TYR A 94 -8.39 4.39 -0.71
C TYR A 94 -7.32 4.10 -1.75
N PHE A 95 -6.21 4.81 -1.65
CA PHE A 95 -5.02 4.58 -2.46
C PHE A 95 -3.98 3.83 -1.63
N PRO A 96 -3.51 2.65 -2.07
CA PRO A 96 -2.30 2.06 -1.54
C PRO A 96 -1.13 3.03 -1.65
N ALA A 97 -0.31 3.06 -0.62
CA ALA A 97 0.87 3.91 -0.56
C ALA A 97 2.02 3.15 0.09
N VAL A 98 3.22 3.67 -0.10
CA VAL A 98 4.40 3.21 0.63
C VAL A 98 5.01 4.37 1.39
N GLU A 99 5.21 4.18 2.68
CA GLU A 99 6.06 5.04 3.49
C GLU A 99 7.49 4.52 3.40
N VAL A 100 8.40 5.34 2.89
CA VAL A 100 9.83 5.08 2.81
C VAL A 100 10.49 5.62 4.07
N LEU A 101 11.10 4.72 4.84
CA LEU A 101 11.82 5.06 6.07
C LEU A 101 13.27 5.39 5.71
N ARG A 102 13.75 6.55 6.18
CA ARG A 102 15.13 7.00 5.95
C ARG A 102 15.79 7.26 7.30
N GLU A 103 16.93 6.61 7.54
CA GLU A 103 17.66 6.79 8.80
C GLU A 103 18.09 8.25 8.99
N GLY A 104 17.75 8.81 10.15
CA GLY A 104 18.07 10.20 10.51
C GLY A 104 17.41 11.27 9.63
N LYS A 105 16.42 10.92 8.81
CA LYS A 105 15.69 11.85 7.93
C LYS A 105 14.18 11.67 8.10
N GLU A 106 13.44 12.69 7.67
CA GLU A 106 11.98 12.63 7.62
C GLU A 106 11.52 11.51 6.67
N SER A 107 10.51 10.74 7.10
CA SER A 107 9.87 9.73 6.27
C SER A 107 9.11 10.38 5.12
N ALA A 108 8.94 9.60 4.06
CA ALA A 108 8.32 10.10 2.85
C ALA A 108 7.32 9.10 2.29
N VAL A 109 6.17 9.59 1.85
CA VAL A 109 5.08 8.74 1.37
C VAL A 109 4.92 8.90 -0.13
N TYR A 110 4.83 7.76 -0.79
CA TYR A 110 4.53 7.64 -2.21
C TYR A 110 3.20 6.92 -2.41
N MET A 111 2.28 7.57 -3.10
CA MET A 111 0.98 7.00 -3.44
C MET A 111 1.11 6.14 -4.70
N LEU A 112 0.65 4.91 -4.63
CA LEU A 112 0.67 3.98 -5.76
C LEU A 112 -0.49 4.31 -6.71
N PRO A 113 -0.31 4.18 -8.03
CA PRO A 113 -1.31 4.60 -9.03
C PRO A 113 -2.41 3.54 -9.21
N VAL A 114 -3.00 3.07 -8.11
CA VAL A 114 -4.15 2.15 -8.06
C VAL A 114 -5.08 2.59 -6.93
N SER A 115 -6.37 2.26 -7.00
CA SER A 115 -7.30 2.53 -5.90
C SER A 115 -8.09 1.28 -5.54
N TRP A 116 -8.49 1.22 -4.27
CA TRP A 116 -9.32 0.17 -3.67
C TRP A 116 -10.56 0.80 -3.06
N VAL A 117 -11.67 0.10 -3.11
CA VAL A 117 -12.98 0.60 -2.67
C VAL A 117 -13.51 -0.26 -1.55
N VAL A 118 -13.79 0.37 -0.41
CA VAL A 118 -14.51 -0.24 0.70
C VAL A 118 -16.00 0.03 0.50
N LYS A 119 -16.81 -1.02 0.35
CA LYS A 119 -18.28 -0.94 0.24
C LYS A 119 -18.93 -1.30 1.59
N THR A 120 -20.04 -0.65 1.88
CA THR A 120 -20.94 -0.97 3.01
C THR A 120 -22.02 -1.96 2.59
#